data_AF-A0A210P6W5-F1
#
_entry.id   AF-A0A210P6W5-F1
#
_cell.length_a   1.000
_cell.length_b   1.000
_cell.length_c   1.000
_cell.angle_alpha   90.00
_cell.angle_beta   90.00
_cell.angle_gamma   90.00
#
_symmetry.space_group_name_H-M   'P 1'
#
loop_
_entity.id
_entity.type
_entity.pdbx_description
1 polymer ?
#
loop_
_entity_poly.entity_id
_entity_poly.type
_entity_poly.pdbx_seq_one_letter_code
_entity_poly.pdbx_strand_id
1 'polypeptide(L)'
;MLVALELIAFSLNMFFEPHSIAAGGATGIAILLQAGWKIPTFISVLSINIVMLVLAYIHLDRQTTIKLAIGSFMLPLLLYITPVYNLIPNNRVISIIVGSIIFGIGLAILYTLNMSSGGTTVPPMIIYKNFGVDKYISLFIIDGLVCLGNFALNDLISFLLAVMSVGISSLAIKGFGIFHQRHITQ
;
A
#
# COMPACT_ATOMS: atom_id res chain seq x y z
N MET A 1 7.70 -2.84 13.19
CA MET A 1 7.89 -2.27 11.83
C MET A 1 8.18 -3.35 10.80
N LEU A 2 9.29 -4.10 10.90
CA LEU A 2 9.62 -5.16 9.93
C LEU A 2 8.48 -6.17 9.72
N VAL A 3 7.90 -6.68 10.81
CA VAL A 3 6.73 -7.57 10.76
C VAL A 3 5.57 -6.96 9.97
N ALA A 4 5.30 -5.67 10.16
CA ALA A 4 4.22 -4.97 9.47
C ALA A 4 4.49 -4.84 7.96
N LEU A 5 5.73 -4.49 7.61
CA LEU A 5 6.16 -4.39 6.21
C LEU A 5 6.19 -5.76 5.53
N GLU A 6 6.56 -6.81 6.25
CA GLU A 6 6.54 -8.18 5.73
C GLU A 6 5.11 -8.66 5.49
N LEU A 7 4.17 -8.40 6.41
CA LEU A 7 2.75 -8.70 6.17
C LEU A 7 2.22 -7.98 4.91
N ILE A 8 2.64 -6.74 4.69
CA ILE A 8 2.31 -5.98 3.48
C ILE A 8 2.93 -6.65 2.23
N ALA A 9 4.24 -6.95 2.27
CA ALA A 9 4.95 -7.57 1.14
C ALA A 9 4.40 -8.96 0.80
N PHE A 10 4.21 -9.81 1.81
CA PHE A 10 3.58 -11.12 1.70
C PHE A 10 2.18 -11.02 1.08
N SER A 11 1.37 -10.07 1.55
CA SER A 11 0.04 -9.89 0.99
C SER A 11 0.09 -9.53 -0.50
N LEU A 12 0.92 -8.56 -0.87
CA LEU A 12 1.07 -8.10 -2.24
C LEU A 12 1.55 -9.23 -3.18
N ASN A 13 2.64 -9.90 -2.81
CA ASN A 13 3.28 -10.92 -3.66
C ASN A 13 2.47 -12.21 -3.76
N MET A 14 1.65 -12.55 -2.76
CA MET A 14 0.92 -13.81 -2.73
C MET A 14 -0.53 -13.71 -3.22
N PHE A 15 -1.15 -12.53 -3.08
CA PHE A 15 -2.60 -12.38 -3.29
C PHE A 15 -2.98 -11.30 -4.32
N PHE A 16 -2.20 -10.24 -4.45
CA PHE A 16 -2.52 -9.12 -5.35
C PHE A 16 -1.81 -9.21 -6.69
N GLU A 17 -0.48 -9.27 -6.67
CA GLU A 17 0.34 -9.30 -7.88
C GLU A 17 0.03 -10.50 -8.79
N PRO A 18 -0.14 -11.75 -8.28
CA PRO A 18 -0.46 -12.89 -9.13
C PRO A 18 -1.80 -12.77 -9.87
N HIS A 19 -2.69 -11.90 -9.38
CA HIS A 19 -3.99 -11.61 -9.98
C HIS A 19 -4.03 -10.26 -10.70
N SER A 20 -2.92 -9.52 -10.71
CA SER A 20 -2.78 -8.18 -11.32
C SER A 20 -3.77 -7.14 -10.79
N ILE A 21 -4.08 -7.19 -9.49
CA ILE A 21 -5.05 -6.30 -8.85
C ILE A 21 -4.30 -5.25 -8.03
N ALA A 22 -4.44 -3.99 -8.43
CA ALA A 22 -3.79 -2.84 -7.80
C ALA A 22 -4.77 -2.08 -6.90
N ALA A 23 -4.64 -2.26 -5.58
CA ALA A 23 -5.56 -1.69 -4.58
C ALA A 23 -5.25 -0.24 -4.15
N GLY A 24 -4.31 0.45 -4.80
CA GLY A 24 -3.98 1.83 -4.46
C GLY A 24 -2.51 2.07 -4.12
N GLY A 25 -2.16 3.33 -4.01
CA GLY A 25 -0.85 3.83 -3.66
C GLY A 25 0.33 3.41 -4.53
N ALA A 26 1.55 3.57 -4.01
CA ALA A 26 2.78 3.29 -4.76
C ALA A 26 2.88 1.80 -5.16
N THR A 27 2.42 0.91 -4.28
CA THR A 27 2.38 -0.53 -4.51
C THR A 27 1.34 -0.90 -5.57
N GLY A 28 0.19 -0.23 -5.61
CA GLY A 28 -0.79 -0.42 -6.67
C GLY A 28 -0.27 0.07 -8.03
N ILE A 29 0.37 1.25 -8.07
CA ILE A 29 1.05 1.72 -9.30
C ILE A 29 2.08 0.69 -9.76
N ALA A 30 2.87 0.13 -8.85
CA ALA A 30 3.85 -0.91 -9.17
C ALA A 30 3.21 -2.18 -9.75
N ILE A 31 2.08 -2.63 -9.20
CA ILE A 31 1.33 -3.78 -9.76
C ILE A 31 0.79 -3.47 -11.17
N LEU A 32 0.31 -2.25 -11.42
CA LEU A 32 -0.11 -1.85 -12.77
C LEU A 32 1.06 -1.84 -13.77
N LEU A 33 2.22 -1.33 -13.33
CA LEU A 33 3.45 -1.35 -14.14
C LEU A 33 3.92 -2.78 -14.44
N GLN A 34 3.80 -3.67 -13.47
CA GLN A 34 4.05 -5.10 -13.68
C GLN A 34 3.06 -5.68 -14.68
N ALA A 35 1.77 -5.42 -14.52
CA ALA A 35 0.73 -6.00 -15.37
C ALA A 35 0.92 -5.61 -16.84
N GLY A 36 1.13 -4.31 -17.10
CA GLY A 36 1.25 -3.74 -18.44
C GLY A 36 2.63 -3.89 -19.10
N TRP A 37 3.72 -3.75 -18.34
CA TRP A 37 5.09 -3.68 -18.90
C TRP A 37 6.05 -4.73 -18.33
N LYS A 38 5.59 -5.63 -17.46
CA LYS A 38 6.41 -6.68 -16.82
C LYS A 38 7.60 -6.12 -16.03
N ILE A 39 7.50 -4.87 -15.57
CA ILE A 39 8.47 -4.28 -14.65
C ILE A 39 8.27 -4.92 -13.28
N PRO A 40 9.32 -5.47 -12.64
CA PRO A 40 9.19 -6.08 -11.33
C PRO A 40 8.65 -5.10 -10.27
N THR A 41 7.64 -5.51 -9.51
CA THR A 41 6.95 -4.66 -8.52
C THR A 41 7.92 -4.01 -7.53
N PHE A 42 8.91 -4.75 -7.03
CA PHE A 42 9.89 -4.22 -6.08
C PHE A 42 10.73 -3.07 -6.66
N ILE A 43 11.06 -3.11 -7.96
CA ILE A 43 11.81 -2.05 -8.65
C ILE A 43 10.93 -0.81 -8.76
N SER A 44 9.68 -0.97 -9.20
CA SER A 44 8.74 0.15 -9.31
C SER A 44 8.47 0.81 -7.96
N VAL A 45 8.26 0.02 -6.90
CA VAL A 45 8.08 0.56 -5.54
C VAL A 45 9.31 1.32 -5.09
N LEU A 46 10.51 0.78 -5.29
CA LEU A 46 11.76 1.46 -4.94
C LEU A 46 11.91 2.79 -5.70
N SER A 47 11.69 2.79 -7.01
CA SER A 47 11.79 4.00 -7.84
C SER A 47 10.79 5.07 -7.41
N ILE A 48 9.52 4.71 -7.20
CA ILE A 48 8.49 5.63 -6.73
C ILE A 48 8.87 6.18 -5.35
N ASN A 49 9.32 5.31 -4.44
CA ASN A 49 9.71 5.71 -3.09
C ASN A 49 10.92 6.66 -3.09
N ILE A 50 11.90 6.46 -3.97
CA ILE A 50 13.03 7.39 -4.13
C ILE A 50 12.53 8.79 -4.54
N VAL A 51 11.62 8.86 -5.53
CA VAL A 51 11.02 10.14 -5.94
C VAL A 51 10.26 10.79 -4.78
N MET A 52 9.47 10.01 -4.05
CA MET A 52 8.73 10.50 -2.89
C MET A 52 9.65 10.96 -1.76
N LEU A 53 10.79 10.30 -1.54
CA LEU A 53 11.77 10.74 -0.54
C LEU A 53 12.44 12.05 -0.91
N VAL A 54 12.75 12.27 -2.19
CA VAL A 54 13.27 13.56 -2.66
C VAL A 54 12.24 14.66 -2.41
N LEU A 55 10.96 14.42 -2.75
CA LEU A 55 9.88 15.37 -2.49
C LEU A 55 9.68 15.63 -1.00
N ALA A 56 9.73 14.59 -0.17
CA ALA A 56 9.64 14.69 1.28
C ALA A 56 10.81 15.48 1.86
N TYR A 57 12.03 15.26 1.38
CA TYR A 57 13.22 16.00 1.83
C TYR A 57 13.10 17.50 1.54
N ILE A 58 12.50 17.88 0.42
CA ILE A 58 12.31 19.28 0.03
C ILE A 58 11.15 19.94 0.81
N HIS A 59 10.05 19.23 1.02
CA HIS A 59 8.80 19.83 1.51
C HIS A 59 8.45 19.50 2.97
N LEU A 60 8.97 18.43 3.55
CA LEU A 60 8.65 17.98 4.92
C LEU A 60 9.83 18.22 5.87
N ASP A 61 9.60 18.11 7.17
CA ASP A 61 10.65 18.22 8.16
C ASP A 61 11.57 16.98 8.17
N ARG A 62 12.79 17.15 8.67
CA ARG A 62 13.82 16.11 8.68
C ARG A 62 13.40 14.85 9.44
N GLN A 63 12.64 14.98 10.53
CA GLN A 63 12.23 13.81 11.32
C GLN A 63 11.23 12.96 10.54
N THR A 64 10.25 13.60 9.89
CA THR A 64 9.28 12.92 9.01
C THR A 64 9.97 12.22 7.85
N THR A 65 10.93 12.88 7.18
CA THR A 65 11.66 12.29 6.05
C THR A 65 12.50 11.07 6.45
N ILE A 66 13.14 11.08 7.63
CA ILE A 66 13.89 9.91 8.14
C ILE A 66 12.95 8.72 8.39
N LYS A 67 11.78 8.97 8.99
CA LYS A 67 10.78 7.90 9.22
C LYS A 67 10.28 7.30 7.90
N LEU A 68 10.06 8.14 6.88
CA LEU A 68 9.68 7.70 5.53
C LEU A 68 10.79 6.89 4.86
N ALA A 69 12.06 7.26 5.03
CA ALA A 69 13.19 6.61 4.40
C ALA A 69 13.28 5.13 4.78
N ILE A 70 13.08 4.80 6.05
CA ILE A 70 13.18 3.42 6.53
C ILE A 70 12.18 2.52 5.81
N GLY A 71 10.90 2.91 5.77
CA GLY A 71 9.87 2.12 5.05
C GLY A 71 10.08 2.12 3.54
N SER A 72 10.53 3.25 2.98
CA SER A 72 10.79 3.44 1.56
C SER A 72 11.79 2.44 0.98
N PHE A 73 12.80 2.07 1.77
CA PHE A 73 13.81 1.08 1.37
C PHE A 73 13.48 -0.33 1.84
N MET A 74 12.88 -0.48 3.03
CA MET A 74 12.56 -1.80 3.57
C MET A 74 11.44 -2.50 2.81
N LEU A 75 10.35 -1.81 2.46
CA LEU A 75 9.25 -2.45 1.73
C LEU A 75 9.69 -3.07 0.39
N PRO A 76 10.38 -2.36 -0.52
CA PRO A 76 10.83 -2.96 -1.78
C PRO A 76 11.87 -4.07 -1.56
N LEU A 77 12.72 -3.98 -0.52
CA LEU A 77 13.62 -5.08 -0.17
C LEU A 77 12.82 -6.33 0.23
N LEU A 78 11.79 -6.19 1.06
CA LEU A 78 10.92 -7.30 1.45
C LEU A 78 10.14 -7.86 0.24
N LEU A 79 9.64 -7.00 -0.63
CA LEU A 79 9.01 -7.42 -1.90
C LEU A 79 9.97 -8.19 -2.82
N TYR A 80 11.27 -7.91 -2.76
CA TYR A 80 12.29 -8.63 -3.53
C TYR A 80 12.61 -10.01 -2.96
N ILE A 81 12.77 -10.12 -1.64
CA ILE A 81 13.14 -11.39 -0.99
C ILE A 81 11.94 -12.33 -0.83
N THR A 82 10.73 -11.80 -0.69
CA THR A 82 9.51 -12.59 -0.54
C THR A 82 9.08 -13.06 -1.93
N PRO A 83 8.98 -14.37 -2.18
CA PRO A 83 8.69 -14.87 -3.51
C PRO A 83 7.31 -14.42 -4.00
N VAL A 84 7.13 -14.28 -5.31
CA VAL A 84 5.81 -14.09 -5.90
C VAL A 84 5.21 -15.48 -6.18
N TYR A 85 4.13 -15.83 -5.48
CA TYR A 85 3.50 -17.14 -5.62
C TYR A 85 1.99 -17.05 -5.43
N ASN A 86 1.21 -17.61 -6.35
CA ASN A 86 -0.25 -17.56 -6.26
C ASN A 86 -0.78 -18.59 -5.26
N LEU A 87 -1.05 -18.18 -4.02
CA LEU A 87 -1.58 -19.07 -2.98
C LEU A 87 -3.01 -19.54 -3.26
N ILE A 88 -3.81 -18.76 -3.99
CA ILE A 88 -5.22 -19.07 -4.30
C ILE A 88 -5.47 -18.87 -5.80
N PRO A 89 -4.93 -19.75 -6.67
CA PRO A 89 -4.92 -19.53 -8.12
C PRO A 89 -6.31 -19.58 -8.75
N ASN A 90 -7.21 -20.39 -8.19
CA ASN A 90 -8.52 -20.65 -8.79
C ASN A 90 -9.60 -19.63 -8.38
N ASN A 91 -9.29 -18.68 -7.49
CA ASN A 91 -10.30 -17.73 -7.01
C ASN A 91 -9.72 -16.35 -6.67
N ARG A 92 -9.80 -15.45 -7.64
CA ARG A 92 -9.43 -14.03 -7.52
C ARG A 92 -10.14 -13.34 -6.35
N VAL A 93 -11.44 -13.58 -6.17
CA VAL A 93 -12.25 -12.91 -5.15
C VAL A 93 -11.74 -13.28 -3.75
N ILE A 94 -11.58 -14.58 -3.47
CA ILE A 94 -11.09 -15.06 -2.18
C ILE A 94 -9.65 -14.59 -1.95
N SER A 95 -8.80 -14.65 -2.98
CA SER A 95 -7.43 -14.16 -2.91
C SER A 95 -7.39 -12.70 -2.43
N ILE A 96 -8.20 -11.84 -3.05
CA ILE A 96 -8.24 -10.42 -2.68
C ILE A 96 -8.86 -10.19 -1.31
N ILE A 97 -9.88 -10.94 -0.89
CA ILE A 97 -10.43 -10.81 0.47
C ILE A 97 -9.34 -11.13 1.51
N VAL A 98 -8.67 -12.27 1.37
CA VAL A 98 -7.63 -12.71 2.32
C VAL A 98 -6.44 -11.75 2.30
N GLY A 99 -5.95 -11.42 1.10
CA GLY A 99 -4.86 -10.45 0.92
C GLY A 99 -5.20 -9.10 1.55
N SER A 100 -6.40 -8.58 1.33
CA SER A 100 -6.81 -7.27 1.86
C SER A 100 -6.86 -7.23 3.38
N ILE A 101 -7.26 -8.33 4.03
CA ILE A 101 -7.25 -8.44 5.50
C ILE A 101 -5.81 -8.41 6.01
N ILE A 102 -4.93 -9.25 5.46
CA ILE A 102 -3.51 -9.31 5.86
C ILE A 102 -2.81 -7.97 5.63
N PHE A 103 -3.05 -7.37 4.46
CA PHE A 103 -2.53 -6.05 4.09
C PHE A 103 -3.01 -4.96 5.05
N GLY A 104 -4.31 -4.96 5.36
CA GLY A 104 -4.90 -4.02 6.32
C GLY A 104 -4.34 -4.18 7.73
N ILE A 105 -4.10 -5.40 8.21
CA ILE A 105 -3.44 -5.64 9.51
C ILE A 105 -2.00 -5.11 9.49
N GLY A 106 -1.25 -5.38 8.41
CA GLY A 106 0.10 -4.84 8.23
C GLY A 106 0.12 -3.31 8.28
N LEU A 107 -0.79 -2.66 7.54
CA LEU A 107 -0.95 -1.20 7.59
C LEU A 107 -1.35 -0.70 8.99
N ALA A 108 -2.25 -1.39 9.69
CA ALA A 108 -2.68 -1.02 11.02
C ALA A 108 -1.51 -0.99 12.02
N ILE A 109 -0.68 -2.04 12.03
CA ILE A 109 0.52 -2.13 12.88
C ILE A 109 1.53 -1.04 12.48
N LEU A 110 1.64 -0.72 11.19
CA LEU A 110 2.55 0.32 10.73
C LEU A 110 2.10 1.71 11.20
N TYR A 111 0.80 1.98 11.15
CA TYR A 111 0.19 3.24 11.58
C TYR A 111 0.25 3.44 13.10
N THR A 112 0.09 2.38 13.91
CA THR A 112 0.27 2.49 15.38
C THR A 112 1.69 2.87 15.77
N LEU A 113 2.68 2.52 14.94
CA LEU A 113 4.07 2.92 15.13
C LEU A 113 4.38 4.33 14.62
N ASN A 114 3.40 5.06 14.07
CA ASN A 114 3.59 6.33 13.36
C ASN A 114 4.67 6.25 12.27
N MET A 115 4.74 5.11 11.60
CA MET A 115 5.65 4.84 10.48
C MET A 115 4.84 4.75 9.17
N SER A 116 5.53 4.83 8.05
CA SER A 116 4.94 4.67 6.72
C SER A 116 5.82 3.76 5.88
N SER A 117 5.23 3.14 4.86
CA SER A 117 5.92 2.37 3.83
C SER A 117 6.63 3.27 2.79
N GLY A 118 6.55 4.59 2.94
CA GLY A 118 7.32 5.57 2.17
C GLY A 118 6.68 6.08 0.89
N GLY A 119 5.73 5.33 0.31
CA GLY A 119 5.17 5.61 -1.02
C GLY A 119 4.21 6.80 -1.11
N THR A 120 3.04 6.58 -1.70
CA THR A 120 2.02 7.60 -1.98
C THR A 120 1.39 8.26 -0.76
N THR A 121 1.89 7.99 0.45
CA THR A 121 1.54 8.77 1.63
C THR A 121 2.21 10.15 1.64
N VAL A 122 3.30 10.35 0.86
CA VAL A 122 4.02 11.63 0.80
C VAL A 122 3.20 12.75 0.15
N PRO A 123 2.58 12.58 -1.03
CA PRO A 123 1.80 13.65 -1.65
C PRO A 123 0.64 14.15 -0.76
N PRO A 124 -0.17 13.29 -0.11
CA PRO A 124 -1.17 13.73 0.87
C PRO A 124 -0.58 14.55 2.03
N MET A 125 0.62 14.21 2.52
CA MET A 125 1.28 14.98 3.59
C MET A 125 1.71 16.37 3.11
N ILE A 126 2.26 16.47 1.90
CA ILE A 126 2.68 17.74 1.29
C ILE A 126 1.45 18.62 1.01
N ILE A 127 0.40 18.04 0.41
CA ILE A 127 -0.85 18.75 0.11
C ILE A 127 -1.47 19.29 1.40
N TYR A 128 -1.55 18.47 2.45
CA TYR A 128 -2.06 18.92 3.74
C TYR A 128 -1.23 20.07 4.32
N LYS A 129 0.11 19.98 4.25
CA LYS A 129 1.01 21.03 4.76
C LYS A 129 0.83 22.36 4.03
N ASN A 130 0.66 22.33 2.71
CA ASN A 130 0.64 23.54 1.88
C ASN A 130 -0.76 24.13 1.69
N PHE A 131 -1.80 23.29 1.67
CA PHE A 131 -3.17 23.69 1.31
C PHE A 131 -4.22 23.34 2.37
N GLY A 132 -3.87 22.61 3.43
CA GLY A 132 -4.80 22.22 4.49
C GLY A 132 -5.85 21.19 4.08
N VAL A 133 -5.77 20.63 2.86
CA VAL A 133 -6.68 19.57 2.41
C VAL A 133 -6.43 18.30 3.18
N ASP A 134 -7.50 17.67 3.67
CA ASP A 134 -7.44 16.47 4.47
C ASP A 134 -6.63 15.34 3.77
N LYS A 135 -5.77 14.68 4.56
CA LYS A 135 -4.85 13.64 4.07
C LYS A 135 -5.62 12.43 3.54
N TYR A 136 -6.74 12.07 4.17
CA TYR A 136 -7.57 10.93 3.77
C TYR A 136 -8.26 11.22 2.44
N ILE A 137 -8.73 12.44 2.20
CA ILE A 137 -9.30 12.84 0.90
C ILE A 137 -8.25 12.76 -0.20
N SER A 138 -7.06 13.32 0.04
CA SER A 138 -5.97 13.29 -0.94
C SER A 138 -5.54 11.85 -1.27
N LEU A 139 -5.43 11.00 -0.25
CA LEU A 139 -5.10 9.60 -0.42
C LEU A 139 -6.21 8.85 -1.18
N PHE A 140 -7.48 9.10 -0.85
CA PHE A 140 -8.62 8.50 -1.53
C PHE A 140 -8.64 8.82 -3.03
N ILE A 141 -8.31 10.05 -3.41
CA ILE A 141 -8.20 10.45 -4.83
C ILE A 141 -7.08 9.67 -5.53
N ILE A 142 -5.90 9.59 -4.90
CA ILE A 142 -4.75 8.85 -5.45
C ILE A 142 -5.11 7.37 -5.64
N ASP A 143 -5.68 6.74 -4.61
CA ASP A 143 -6.07 5.34 -4.66
C ASP A 143 -7.19 5.10 -5.69
N GLY A 144 -8.14 6.03 -5.81
CA GLY A 144 -9.18 6.00 -6.84
C GLY A 144 -8.61 6.01 -8.25
N LEU A 145 -7.60 6.84 -8.53
CA LEU A 145 -6.91 6.87 -9.83
C LEU A 145 -6.19 5.55 -10.13
N VAL A 146 -5.54 4.96 -9.12
CA VAL A 146 -4.89 3.65 -9.26
C VAL A 146 -5.92 2.55 -9.52
N CYS A 147 -7.03 2.55 -8.78
CA CYS A 147 -8.13 1.63 -9.01
C CYS A 147 -8.61 1.75 -10.46
N LEU A 148 -8.89 2.96 -10.96
CA LEU A 148 -9.29 3.18 -12.37
C LEU A 148 -8.26 2.64 -13.37
N GLY A 149 -6.96 2.70 -13.05
CA GLY A 149 -5.90 2.07 -13.85
C GLY A 149 -6.09 0.56 -14.06
N ASN A 150 -6.70 -0.16 -13.12
CA ASN A 150 -7.02 -1.58 -13.29
C ASN A 150 -8.04 -1.80 -14.41
N PHE A 151 -9.03 -0.92 -14.55
CA PHE A 151 -10.02 -1.03 -15.63
C PHE A 151 -9.36 -0.80 -16.99
N ALA A 152 -8.43 0.15 -17.08
CA ALA A 152 -7.73 0.47 -18.32
C ALA A 152 -6.75 -0.61 -18.78
N LEU A 153 -6.07 -1.29 -17.83
CA LEU A 153 -5.03 -2.28 -18.15
C LEU A 153 -5.49 -3.74 -18.09
N ASN A 154 -6.51 -4.05 -17.29
CA ASN A 154 -7.03 -5.41 -17.11
C ASN A 154 -8.49 -5.48 -17.57
N ASP A 155 -9.43 -5.34 -16.62
CA ASP A 155 -10.86 -5.55 -16.84
C ASP A 155 -11.70 -4.91 -15.71
N LEU A 156 -13.02 -4.85 -15.90
CA LEU A 156 -13.94 -4.27 -14.91
C LEU A 156 -13.96 -5.02 -13.58
N ILE A 157 -13.80 -6.35 -13.59
CA ILE A 157 -13.80 -7.15 -12.36
C ILE A 157 -12.54 -6.81 -11.55
N SER A 158 -11.39 -6.65 -12.19
CA SER A 158 -10.15 -6.22 -11.53
C SER A 158 -10.28 -4.85 -10.85
N PHE A 159 -10.96 -3.89 -11.51
CA PHE A 159 -11.31 -2.60 -10.88
C PHE A 159 -12.21 -2.77 -9.66
N LEU A 160 -13.31 -3.53 -9.76
CA LEU A 160 -14.22 -3.74 -8.64
C LEU A 160 -13.55 -4.46 -7.47
N LEU A 161 -12.65 -5.42 -7.76
CA LEU A 161 -11.86 -6.11 -6.75
C LEU A 161 -10.85 -5.17 -6.07
N ALA A 162 -10.24 -4.24 -6.80
CA ALA A 162 -9.38 -3.21 -6.22
C ALA A 162 -10.16 -2.29 -5.28
N VAL A 163 -11.35 -1.82 -5.68
CA VAL A 163 -12.23 -1.00 -4.83
C VAL A 163 -12.69 -1.78 -3.59
N MET A 164 -13.08 -3.04 -3.77
CA MET A 164 -13.44 -3.94 -2.66
C MET A 164 -12.27 -4.12 -1.69
N SER A 165 -11.05 -4.27 -2.22
CA SER A 165 -9.84 -4.39 -1.42
C SER A 165 -9.61 -3.19 -0.52
N VAL A 166 -9.70 -1.97 -1.06
CA VAL A 166 -9.58 -0.72 -0.29
C VAL A 166 -10.58 -0.71 0.87
N GLY A 167 -11.83 -1.12 0.63
CA GLY A 167 -12.87 -1.23 1.65
C GLY A 167 -12.52 -2.24 2.76
N ILE A 168 -12.11 -3.45 2.38
CA ILE A 168 -11.76 -4.52 3.33
C ILE A 168 -10.52 -4.15 4.15
N SER A 169 -9.47 -3.63 3.52
CA SER A 169 -8.26 -3.20 4.22
C SER A 169 -8.55 -2.06 5.20
N SER A 170 -9.40 -1.09 4.82
CA SER A 170 -9.87 -0.03 5.73
C SER A 170 -10.61 -0.59 6.95
N LEU A 171 -11.50 -1.57 6.76
CA LEU A 171 -12.19 -2.24 7.86
C LEU A 171 -11.22 -3.01 8.77
N ALA A 172 -10.25 -3.72 8.19
CA ALA A 172 -9.22 -4.42 8.95
C ALA A 172 -8.37 -3.45 9.79
N ILE A 173 -8.00 -2.29 9.23
CA ILE A 173 -7.29 -1.23 9.96
C ILE A 173 -8.10 -0.74 11.16
N LYS A 174 -9.39 -0.42 10.94
CA LYS A 174 -10.28 0.05 12.02
C LYS A 174 -10.47 -1.02 13.11
N GLY A 175 -10.73 -2.26 12.70
CA GLY A 175 -10.92 -3.38 13.64
C GLY A 175 -9.69 -3.63 14.50
N PHE A 176 -8.49 -3.61 13.91
CA PHE A 176 -7.24 -3.74 14.65
C PHE A 176 -7.01 -2.57 15.61
N GLY A 177 -7.31 -1.34 15.17
CA GLY A 177 -7.21 -0.14 16.02
C GLY A 177 -8.08 -0.21 17.27
N ILE A 178 -9.33 -0.65 17.13
CA ILE A 178 -10.26 -0.83 18.27
C ILE A 178 -9.74 -1.90 19.24
N PHE A 179 -9.26 -3.04 18.72
CA PHE A 179 -8.71 -4.11 19.54
C PHE A 179 -7.49 -3.65 20.34
N HIS A 180 -6.58 -2.91 19.70
CA HIS A 180 -5.36 -2.41 20.33
C HIS A 180 -5.66 -1.40 21.46
N GLN A 181 -6.62 -0.49 21.26
CA GLN A 181 -7.01 0.47 22.30
C GLN A 181 -7.62 -0.21 23.53
N ARG A 182 -8.41 -1.27 23.35
CA ARG A 182 -9.07 -2.00 24.46
C ARG A 182 -8.11 -2.76 25.37
N HIS A 183 -6.97 -3.22 24.86
CA HIS A 183 -6.00 -4.02 25.62
C HIS A 183 -4.86 -3.20 26.25
N ILE A 184 -4.72 -1.91 25.93
CA ILE A 184 -3.73 -1.00 26.55
C ILE A 184 -4.35 -0.18 27.69
N THR A 185 -5.68 -0.08 27.75
CA THR A 185 -6.42 0.61 28.82
C THR A 185 -6.84 -0.30 29.98
N GLN A 186 -6.34 -1.54 30.03
CA GLN A 186 -6.45 -2.45 31.17
C GLN A 186 -5.06 -2.72 31.75
#